data_AF-A0A8H5ETM5-F1
#
_entry.id   AF-A0A8H5ETM5-F1
#
_cell.length_a   1.000
_cell.length_b   1.000
_cell.length_c   1.000
_cell.angle_alpha   90.00
_cell.angle_beta   90.00
_cell.angle_gamma   90.00
#
_symmetry.space_group_name_H-M   'P 1'
#
loop_
_entity.id
_entity.type
_entity.pdbx_description
1 polymer ?
#
loop_
_entity_poly.entity_id
_entity_poly.type
_entity_poly.pdbx_seq_one_letter_code
_entity_poly.pdbx_strand_id
1 'polypeptide(L)'
;MITDPSAWIPRLGSLGLEEGKYKYVKAQRRDRCLHFPSCPLKISSSIPVGSSGVSLSYLDSGAPSKVGNYITIFAVHGLGFNAHIFEKVQTAASQAGLRFVSLNCRGYGTSTNFSSEEENIIVQSAGATDEQQLKLGAEALKTRGHEIALFIDAFIQKHDLPPFDPQTQAGGAVILGWSLGSHFILSAAANADSLPAGVSERLGAHIRAMIIHDAPSIGHAPPPNSWVPFFNPTIPEELQLPSFTQWVTGYFNHGDLSTRDPNVISHILPATSPILSIYNMTEKQIARTANNPIGALEIAQMVFLAPHYEAL
;
A
#
# COMPACT_ATOMS: atom_id res chain seq x y z
N MET A 1 -37.06 -12.30 -18.60
CA MET A 1 -38.50 -11.94 -18.63
C MET A 1 -39.23 -12.77 -17.58
N ILE A 2 -40.28 -12.21 -16.96
CA ILE A 2 -40.97 -12.57 -15.69
C ILE A 2 -40.37 -11.77 -14.51
N THR A 3 -40.91 -10.68 -13.94
CA THR A 3 -42.25 -10.14 -13.56
C THR A 3 -42.84 -10.68 -12.26
N ASP A 4 -42.61 -9.98 -11.12
CA ASP A 4 -43.62 -9.46 -10.16
C ASP A 4 -42.93 -8.92 -8.86
N PRO A 5 -43.12 -7.64 -8.44
CA PRO A 5 -42.48 -7.05 -7.26
C PRO A 5 -43.27 -7.15 -5.93
N SER A 6 -44.33 -7.96 -5.83
CA SER A 6 -45.29 -7.87 -4.70
C SER A 6 -45.21 -8.97 -3.63
N ALA A 7 -44.25 -9.89 -3.70
CA ALA A 7 -43.89 -10.74 -2.56
C ALA A 7 -42.56 -10.20 -2.03
N TRP A 8 -42.42 -9.62 -0.84
CA TRP A 8 -42.48 -10.34 0.43
C TRP A 8 -42.23 -9.37 1.61
N ILE A 9 -43.26 -8.79 2.24
CA ILE A 9 -43.24 -8.23 3.62
C ILE A 9 -44.71 -8.20 4.11
N PRO A 10 -45.10 -8.39 5.41
CA PRO A 10 -44.33 -8.61 6.66
C PRO A 10 -44.87 -9.75 7.58
N ARG A 11 -44.06 -10.16 8.57
CA ARG A 11 -44.34 -9.98 10.04
C ARG A 11 -43.29 -10.74 10.86
N LEU A 12 -42.48 -10.01 11.62
CA LEU A 12 -41.85 -10.54 12.83
C LEU A 12 -42.15 -9.58 13.98
N GLY A 13 -42.98 -10.08 14.90
CA GLY A 13 -43.12 -9.54 16.24
C GLY A 13 -41.99 -10.04 17.14
N SER A 14 -41.57 -9.15 18.03
CA SER A 14 -41.06 -9.40 19.38
C SER A 14 -40.39 -10.74 19.67
N LEU A 15 -39.07 -10.73 19.83
CA LEU A 15 -38.38 -11.57 20.81
C LEU A 15 -37.39 -10.70 21.59
N GLY A 16 -37.73 -10.47 22.86
CA GLY A 16 -36.84 -9.87 23.83
C GLY A 16 -35.70 -10.82 24.19
N LEU A 17 -34.56 -10.24 24.53
CA LEU A 17 -33.49 -10.91 25.25
C LEU A 17 -33.09 -10.02 26.43
N GLU A 18 -33.10 -10.65 27.60
CA GLU A 18 -32.94 -10.07 28.93
C GLU A 18 -31.56 -9.46 29.18
N GLU A 19 -31.55 -8.40 30.00
CA GLU A 19 -30.36 -7.82 30.61
C GLU A 19 -29.81 -8.72 31.72
N GLY A 20 -28.50 -8.95 31.73
CA GLY A 20 -27.76 -9.24 32.97
C GLY A 20 -26.73 -10.37 32.89
N LYS A 21 -25.45 -9.97 32.78
CA LYS A 21 -24.26 -10.50 33.49
C LYS A 21 -22.99 -10.35 32.63
N TYR A 22 -22.54 -9.11 32.45
CA TYR A 22 -21.11 -8.86 32.18
C TYR A 22 -20.64 -7.75 33.12
N LYS A 23 -19.65 -8.06 33.97
CA LYS A 23 -18.91 -7.04 34.72
C LYS A 23 -18.03 -6.30 33.72
N TYR A 24 -18.40 -5.06 33.39
CA TYR A 24 -17.50 -4.13 32.73
C TYR A 24 -16.33 -3.85 33.68
N VAL A 25 -15.16 -4.41 33.38
CA VAL A 25 -13.91 -3.86 33.90
C VAL A 25 -13.70 -2.57 33.14
N LYS A 26 -13.85 -1.44 33.85
CA LYS A 26 -13.54 -0.10 33.34
C LYS A 26 -12.04 -0.09 33.03
N ALA A 27 -11.67 -0.39 31.79
CA ALA A 27 -10.31 -0.15 31.32
C ALA A 27 -10.10 1.36 31.45
N GLN A 28 -9.29 1.77 32.42
CA GLN A 28 -8.82 3.14 32.52
C GLN A 28 -8.18 3.49 31.18
N ARG A 29 -8.91 4.32 30.43
CA ARG A 29 -8.44 5.02 29.25
C ARG A 29 -7.18 5.75 29.67
N ARG A 30 -6.00 5.24 29.28
CA ARG A 30 -4.87 6.13 29.07
C ARG A 30 -5.23 6.91 27.82
N ASP A 31 -5.97 7.99 28.04
CA ASP A 31 -6.12 9.11 27.12
C ASP A 31 -4.72 9.69 26.87
N ARG A 32 -3.92 8.99 26.06
CA ARG A 32 -2.96 9.66 25.22
C ARG A 32 -3.69 9.94 23.92
N CYS A 33 -4.49 11.02 23.96
CA CYS A 33 -4.54 11.90 22.80
C CYS A 33 -3.07 12.23 22.52
N LEU A 34 -2.45 11.48 21.61
CA LEU A 34 -1.16 11.85 21.05
C LEU A 34 -1.47 13.12 20.25
N HIS A 35 -1.38 14.25 20.93
CA HIS A 35 -1.28 15.54 20.29
C HIS A 35 0.05 15.47 19.55
N PHE A 36 0.00 15.04 18.29
CA PHE A 36 1.17 15.02 17.44
C PHE A 36 1.46 16.49 17.12
N PRO A 37 2.51 17.11 17.67
CA PRO A 37 2.89 18.44 17.22
C PRO A 37 3.10 18.37 15.71
N SER A 38 2.52 19.32 14.99
CA SER A 38 2.65 19.43 13.55
C SER A 38 4.14 19.45 13.19
N CYS A 39 4.63 18.36 12.59
CA CYS A 39 5.91 18.38 11.90
C CYS A 39 5.81 19.48 10.82
N PRO A 40 6.77 20.41 10.73
CA PRO A 40 6.77 21.40 9.65
C PRO A 40 6.70 20.64 8.32
N LEU A 41 5.80 21.11 7.45
CA LEU A 41 5.37 20.42 6.25
C LEU A 41 6.55 20.11 5.32
N LYS A 42 6.48 18.88 4.81
CA LYS A 42 7.44 18.16 3.99
C LYS A 42 7.54 18.80 2.61
N ILE A 43 8.77 18.96 2.11
CA ILE A 43 9.00 19.49 0.77
C ILE A 43 8.49 18.44 -0.22
N SER A 44 7.40 18.74 -0.91
CA SER A 44 7.06 18.02 -2.14
C SER A 44 8.15 18.33 -3.17
N SER A 45 8.82 17.30 -3.64
CA SER A 45 9.87 17.39 -4.64
C SER A 45 9.73 16.23 -5.59
N SER A 46 10.40 16.31 -6.74
CA SER A 46 10.51 15.20 -7.68
C SER A 46 11.98 14.89 -7.96
N ILE A 47 12.23 13.63 -8.32
CA ILE A 47 13.53 13.16 -8.81
C ILE A 47 13.29 12.49 -10.17
N PRO A 48 14.03 12.88 -11.22
CA PRO A 48 14.04 12.15 -12.49
C PRO A 48 14.54 10.73 -12.29
N VAL A 49 13.91 9.76 -12.95
CA VAL A 49 14.29 8.35 -12.93
C VAL A 49 14.58 7.88 -14.35
N GLY A 50 15.79 7.35 -14.56
CA GLY A 50 16.25 6.93 -15.88
C GLY A 50 16.44 8.09 -16.87
N SER A 51 16.44 7.76 -18.17
CA SER A 51 16.70 8.70 -19.27
C SER A 51 15.43 9.12 -20.03
N SER A 52 14.27 8.56 -19.70
CA SER A 52 13.00 8.73 -20.43
C SER A 52 12.22 10.00 -20.06
N GLY A 53 12.77 10.88 -19.21
CA GLY A 53 12.08 12.07 -18.72
C GLY A 53 10.99 11.78 -17.68
N VAL A 54 10.90 10.54 -17.18
CA VAL A 54 10.03 10.17 -16.06
C VAL A 54 10.59 10.75 -14.77
N SER A 55 9.72 11.25 -13.91
CA SER A 55 10.07 11.72 -12.57
C SER A 55 9.05 11.22 -11.55
N LEU A 56 9.53 10.85 -10.36
CA LEU A 56 8.68 10.48 -9.24
C LEU A 56 8.71 11.58 -8.18
N SER A 57 7.52 12.04 -7.80
CA SER A 57 7.31 12.97 -6.69
C SER A 57 7.33 12.23 -5.35
N TYR A 58 7.70 12.92 -4.28
CA TYR A 58 7.79 12.35 -2.95
C TYR A 58 7.58 13.40 -1.86
N LEU A 59 7.29 12.92 -0.66
CA LEU A 59 7.37 13.69 0.59
C LEU A 59 8.54 13.18 1.41
N ASP A 60 9.35 14.09 1.92
CA ASP A 60 10.50 13.77 2.75
C ASP A 60 10.37 14.42 4.11
N SER A 61 10.53 13.63 5.17
CA SER A 61 10.56 14.14 6.55
C SER A 61 11.81 14.97 6.87
N GLY A 62 12.83 14.92 6.01
CA GLY A 62 14.14 15.48 6.24
C GLY A 62 15.03 14.58 7.08
N ALA A 63 16.33 14.85 7.04
CA ALA A 63 17.31 14.17 7.89
C ALA A 63 17.05 14.49 9.37
N PRO A 64 17.12 13.49 10.27
CA PRO A 64 16.95 13.71 11.69
C PRO A 64 18.07 14.60 12.23
N SER A 65 17.71 15.57 13.07
CA SER A 65 18.69 16.45 13.71
C SER A 65 19.49 15.65 14.75
N LYS A 66 20.83 15.73 14.67
CA LYS A 66 21.83 15.17 15.62
C LYS A 66 22.36 13.75 15.36
N VAL A 67 22.16 13.16 14.18
CA VAL A 67 22.70 11.82 13.88
C VAL A 67 23.47 11.82 12.57
N GLY A 68 24.75 11.43 12.59
CA GLY A 68 25.55 11.24 11.37
C GLY A 68 25.18 9.95 10.62
N ASN A 69 24.79 8.90 11.36
CA ASN A 69 24.35 7.62 10.80
C ASN A 69 22.89 7.35 11.18
N TYR A 70 21.95 7.69 10.30
CA TYR A 70 20.52 7.41 10.46
C TYR A 70 20.01 6.46 9.38
N ILE A 71 18.89 5.80 9.67
CA ILE A 71 18.19 4.96 8.68
C ILE A 71 17.23 5.83 7.87
N THR A 72 17.21 5.64 6.55
CA THR A 72 16.18 6.19 5.67
C THR A 72 15.17 5.11 5.28
N ILE A 73 13.88 5.37 5.47
CA ILE A 73 12.80 4.49 4.98
C ILE A 73 12.22 5.10 3.71
N PHE A 74 12.25 4.35 2.61
CA PHE A 74 11.55 4.67 1.36
C PHE A 74 10.25 3.89 1.32
N ALA A 75 9.11 4.57 1.30
CA ALA A 75 7.78 3.95 1.36
C ALA A 75 7.00 4.14 0.05
N VAL A 76 6.48 3.03 -0.47
CA VAL A 76 5.67 2.96 -1.69
C VAL A 76 4.23 2.60 -1.32
N HIS A 77 3.28 3.44 -1.74
CA HIS A 77 1.87 3.33 -1.36
C HIS A 77 1.13 2.21 -2.11
N GLY A 78 -0.06 1.88 -1.61
CA GLY A 78 -1.00 0.95 -2.23
C GLY A 78 -1.94 1.59 -3.24
N LEU A 79 -2.81 0.75 -3.80
CA LEU A 79 -3.84 1.11 -4.78
C LEU A 79 -4.77 2.22 -4.26
N GLY A 80 -4.97 3.28 -5.05
CA GLY A 80 -5.94 4.34 -4.73
C GLY A 80 -5.50 5.30 -3.62
N PHE A 81 -4.31 5.11 -3.07
CA PHE A 81 -3.69 6.01 -2.11
C PHE A 81 -2.45 6.65 -2.70
N ASN A 82 -1.96 7.72 -2.10
CA ASN A 82 -0.73 8.39 -2.51
C ASN A 82 0.24 8.54 -1.32
N ALA A 83 1.38 9.20 -1.51
CA ALA A 83 2.43 9.40 -0.51
C ALA A 83 1.91 9.93 0.85
N HIS A 84 0.83 10.72 0.87
CA HIS A 84 0.26 11.28 2.10
C HIS A 84 -0.33 10.23 3.04
N ILE A 85 -0.58 8.99 2.59
CA ILE A 85 -1.05 7.92 3.46
C ILE A 85 -0.08 7.64 4.62
N PHE A 86 1.22 7.87 4.39
CA PHE A 86 2.26 7.62 5.37
C PHE A 86 2.51 8.80 6.32
N GLU A 87 1.74 9.88 6.27
CA GLU A 87 2.06 11.08 7.05
C GLU A 87 2.14 10.83 8.57
N LYS A 88 1.21 10.04 9.11
CA LYS A 88 1.21 9.66 10.53
C LYS A 88 2.48 8.87 10.90
N VAL A 89 2.88 7.94 10.03
CA VAL A 89 4.09 7.12 10.20
C VAL A 89 5.34 7.99 10.08
N GLN A 90 5.38 8.90 9.12
CA GLN A 90 6.48 9.86 8.95
C GLN A 90 6.72 10.68 10.22
N THR A 91 5.65 11.18 10.87
CA THR A 91 5.79 11.91 12.13
C THR A 91 6.38 11.05 13.24
N ALA A 92 5.94 9.79 13.38
CA ALA A 92 6.50 8.86 14.35
C ALA A 92 7.97 8.49 14.03
N ALA A 93 8.29 8.28 12.75
CA ALA A 93 9.62 7.95 12.27
C ALA A 93 10.63 9.06 12.58
N SER A 94 10.26 10.33 12.34
CA SER A 94 11.11 11.47 12.69
C SER A 94 11.38 11.57 14.20
N GLN A 95 10.38 11.29 15.03
CA GLN A 95 10.54 11.24 16.50
C GLN A 95 11.47 10.10 16.94
N ALA A 96 11.52 9.01 16.17
CA ALA A 96 12.43 7.89 16.39
C ALA A 96 13.84 8.11 15.78
N GLY A 97 14.14 9.29 15.24
CA GLY A 97 15.43 9.58 14.62
C GLY A 97 15.64 8.91 13.26
N LEU A 98 14.55 8.65 12.53
CA LEU A 98 14.56 8.09 11.18
C LEU A 98 14.19 9.16 10.15
N ARG A 99 14.79 9.09 8.96
CA ARG A 99 14.30 9.81 7.79
C ARG A 99 13.26 8.95 7.08
N PHE A 100 12.13 9.52 6.70
CA PHE A 100 11.06 8.78 6.04
C PHE A 100 10.62 9.52 4.78
N VAL A 101 10.80 8.85 3.65
CA VAL A 101 10.57 9.33 2.30
C VAL A 101 9.41 8.52 1.71
N SER A 102 8.28 9.14 1.45
CA SER A 102 7.11 8.49 0.85
C SER A 102 7.00 8.89 -0.63
N LEU A 103 7.07 7.92 -1.52
CA LEU A 103 7.05 8.13 -2.97
C LEU A 103 5.62 8.12 -3.48
N ASN A 104 5.35 8.92 -4.52
CA ASN A 104 4.19 8.73 -5.39
C ASN A 104 4.62 7.94 -6.63
N CYS A 105 3.95 6.83 -6.89
CA CYS A 105 4.09 6.12 -8.16
C CYS A 105 3.64 7.00 -9.33
N ARG A 106 3.93 6.59 -10.57
CA ARG A 106 3.42 7.28 -11.77
C ARG A 106 1.89 7.36 -11.75
N GLY A 107 1.33 8.48 -12.23
CA GLY A 107 -0.11 8.77 -12.15
C GLY A 107 -0.57 9.32 -10.78
N TYR A 108 0.31 9.42 -9.78
CA TYR A 108 -0.01 9.95 -8.46
C TYR A 108 0.75 11.26 -8.16
N GLY A 109 0.09 12.18 -7.46
CA GLY A 109 0.66 13.46 -7.05
C GLY A 109 1.15 14.29 -8.23
N THR A 110 2.44 14.67 -8.20
CA THR A 110 3.10 15.37 -9.31
C THR A 110 4.11 14.48 -10.04
N SER A 111 4.05 13.16 -9.84
CA SER A 111 4.84 12.20 -10.61
C SER A 111 4.39 12.20 -12.07
N THR A 112 5.29 11.86 -12.98
CA THR A 112 5.00 11.79 -14.42
C THR A 112 3.88 10.77 -14.69
N ASN A 113 2.85 11.20 -15.43
CA ASN A 113 1.76 10.32 -15.90
C ASN A 113 2.27 9.28 -16.89
N PHE A 114 1.54 8.19 -17.06
CA PHE A 114 1.81 7.19 -18.10
C PHE A 114 1.56 7.77 -19.50
N SER A 115 2.28 7.28 -20.50
CA SER A 115 1.88 7.50 -21.90
C SER A 115 0.71 6.57 -22.26
N SER A 116 -0.07 6.92 -23.28
CA SER A 116 -1.17 6.08 -23.77
C SER A 116 -0.70 4.67 -24.14
N GLU A 117 0.50 4.54 -24.69
CA GLU A 117 1.11 3.25 -25.03
C GLU A 117 1.40 2.42 -23.79
N GLU A 118 1.95 3.03 -22.74
CA GLU A 118 2.22 2.35 -21.48
C GLU A 118 0.92 1.92 -20.79
N GLU A 119 -0.09 2.78 -20.78
CA GLU A 119 -1.41 2.45 -20.22
C GLU A 119 -2.03 1.26 -20.94
N ASN A 120 -1.99 1.27 -22.28
CA ASN A 120 -2.51 0.17 -23.09
C ASN A 120 -1.79 -1.15 -22.80
N ILE A 121 -0.46 -1.15 -22.67
CA ILE A 121 0.31 -2.35 -22.33
C ILE A 121 -0.12 -2.90 -20.96
N ILE A 122 -0.25 -2.03 -19.96
CA ILE A 122 -0.62 -2.44 -18.60
C ILE A 122 -2.04 -3.00 -18.59
N VAL A 123 -3.00 -2.33 -19.24
CA VAL A 123 -4.39 -2.76 -19.28
C VAL A 123 -4.54 -4.07 -20.07
N GLN A 124 -3.89 -4.21 -21.22
CA GLN A 124 -4.00 -5.42 -22.04
C GLN A 124 -3.30 -6.63 -21.44
N SER A 125 -2.28 -6.42 -20.59
CA SER A 125 -1.60 -7.52 -19.90
C SER A 125 -2.31 -7.97 -18.62
N ALA A 126 -3.28 -7.18 -18.11
CA ALA A 126 -4.01 -7.54 -16.91
C ALA A 126 -4.85 -8.81 -17.11
N GLY A 127 -4.57 -9.84 -16.31
CA GLY A 127 -5.26 -11.14 -16.40
C GLY A 127 -4.90 -11.93 -17.67
N ALA A 128 -3.81 -11.56 -18.35
CA ALA A 128 -3.36 -12.23 -19.55
C ALA A 128 -3.03 -13.71 -19.31
N THR A 129 -3.49 -14.57 -20.21
CA THR A 129 -3.13 -16.00 -20.27
C THR A 129 -2.23 -16.32 -21.46
N ASP A 130 -2.15 -15.40 -22.43
CA ASP A 130 -1.26 -15.48 -23.58
C ASP A 130 0.18 -15.15 -23.18
N GLU A 131 1.14 -15.91 -23.72
CA GLU A 131 2.56 -15.78 -23.39
C GLU A 131 3.13 -14.41 -23.78
N GLN A 132 2.66 -13.82 -24.89
CA GLN A 132 3.16 -12.52 -25.35
C GLN A 132 2.70 -11.39 -24.41
N GLN A 133 1.43 -11.37 -24.03
CA GLN A 133 0.87 -10.41 -23.08
C GLN A 133 1.47 -10.58 -21.68
N LEU A 134 1.72 -11.82 -21.25
CA LEU A 134 2.44 -12.09 -19.99
C LEU A 134 3.86 -11.49 -20.00
N LYS A 135 4.60 -11.64 -21.11
CA LYS A 135 5.93 -11.02 -21.27
C LYS A 135 5.86 -9.49 -21.25
N LEU A 136 4.87 -8.91 -21.94
CA LEU A 136 4.68 -7.46 -21.95
C LEU A 136 4.36 -6.91 -20.56
N GLY A 137 3.48 -7.57 -19.81
CA GLY A 137 3.18 -7.19 -18.44
C GLY A 137 4.37 -7.37 -17.50
N ALA A 138 5.17 -8.42 -17.68
CA ALA A 138 6.37 -8.64 -16.89
C ALA A 138 7.41 -7.53 -17.10
N GLU A 139 7.62 -7.10 -18.36
CA GLU A 139 8.48 -5.95 -18.67
C GLU A 139 7.89 -4.63 -18.15
N ALA A 140 6.56 -4.45 -18.19
CA ALA A 140 5.91 -3.29 -17.59
C ALA A 140 6.13 -3.24 -16.07
N LEU A 141 5.96 -4.36 -15.37
CA LEU A 141 6.20 -4.47 -13.94
C LEU A 141 7.68 -4.26 -13.59
N LYS A 142 8.59 -4.85 -14.36
CA LYS A 142 10.04 -4.63 -14.24
C LYS A 142 10.38 -3.15 -14.37
N THR A 143 9.81 -2.48 -15.36
CA THR A 143 9.99 -1.02 -15.56
C THR A 143 9.55 -0.25 -14.31
N ARG A 144 8.41 -0.58 -13.71
CA ARG A 144 7.96 0.06 -12.46
C ARG A 144 8.90 -0.22 -11.29
N GLY A 145 9.45 -1.43 -11.19
CA GLY A 145 10.47 -1.78 -10.21
C GLY A 145 11.76 -0.96 -10.39
N HIS A 146 12.22 -0.83 -11.63
CA HIS A 146 13.39 -0.01 -11.98
C HIS A 146 13.20 1.46 -11.63
N GLU A 147 12.03 2.03 -11.86
CA GLU A 147 11.73 3.42 -11.46
C GLU A 147 11.90 3.64 -9.96
N ILE A 148 11.44 2.70 -9.12
CA ILE A 148 11.65 2.76 -7.67
C ILE A 148 13.14 2.64 -7.31
N ALA A 149 13.85 1.69 -7.91
CA ALA A 149 15.28 1.49 -7.67
C ALA A 149 16.13 2.71 -8.06
N LEU A 150 15.86 3.28 -9.24
CA LEU A 150 16.54 4.47 -9.76
C LEU A 150 16.21 5.71 -8.93
N PHE A 151 14.99 5.85 -8.44
CA PHE A 151 14.64 6.91 -7.50
C PHE A 151 15.50 6.84 -6.24
N ILE A 152 15.59 5.64 -5.63
CA ILE A 152 16.35 5.43 -4.39
C ILE A 152 17.82 5.74 -4.63
N ASP A 153 18.39 5.25 -5.73
CA ASP A 153 19.77 5.51 -6.11
C ASP A 153 20.06 7.02 -6.31
N ALA A 154 19.19 7.72 -7.02
CA ALA A 154 19.31 9.15 -7.22
C ALA A 154 19.14 9.93 -5.90
N PHE A 155 18.26 9.47 -5.01
CA PHE A 155 18.08 10.07 -3.69
C PHE A 155 19.30 9.87 -2.79
N ILE A 156 19.89 8.65 -2.79
CA ILE A 156 21.15 8.34 -2.09
C ILE A 156 22.23 9.34 -2.50
N GLN A 157 22.44 9.51 -3.81
CA GLN A 157 23.44 10.43 -4.33
C GLN A 157 23.13 11.89 -4.02
N LYS A 158 21.88 12.33 -4.21
CA LYS A 158 21.45 13.72 -3.99
C LYS A 158 21.64 14.15 -2.53
N HIS A 159 21.45 13.23 -1.60
CA HIS A 159 21.44 13.53 -0.16
C HIS A 159 22.62 12.95 0.62
N ASP A 160 23.58 12.33 -0.07
CA ASP A 160 24.74 11.66 0.53
C ASP A 160 24.33 10.75 1.70
N LEU A 161 23.39 9.83 1.42
CA LEU A 161 22.86 8.98 2.47
C LEU A 161 23.95 8.06 3.04
N PRO A 162 24.00 7.85 4.37
CA PRO A 162 24.99 6.97 4.96
C PRO A 162 24.74 5.51 4.50
N PRO A 163 25.80 4.78 4.08
CA PRO A 163 25.68 3.37 3.73
C PRO A 163 25.29 2.53 4.95
N PHE A 164 24.89 1.29 4.70
CA PHE A 164 24.65 0.34 5.78
C PHE A 164 25.99 -0.14 6.34
N ASP A 165 26.16 -0.07 7.66
CA ASP A 165 27.28 -0.69 8.36
C ASP A 165 26.83 -1.99 9.03
N PRO A 166 27.25 -3.18 8.53
CA PRO A 166 26.88 -4.46 9.12
C PRO A 166 27.42 -4.68 10.53
N GLN A 167 28.54 -4.04 10.92
CA GLN A 167 29.15 -4.23 12.23
C GLN A 167 28.39 -3.47 13.31
N THR A 168 28.03 -2.21 13.03
CA THR A 168 27.31 -1.36 14.00
C THR A 168 25.79 -1.41 13.84
N GLN A 169 25.30 -2.03 12.76
CA GLN A 169 23.89 -2.00 12.34
C GLN A 169 23.34 -0.57 12.15
N ALA A 170 24.22 0.41 11.96
CA ALA A 170 23.88 1.80 11.77
C ALA A 170 23.71 2.15 10.28
N GLY A 171 23.04 3.26 10.00
CA GLY A 171 22.88 3.77 8.64
C GLY A 171 22.04 2.86 7.73
N GLY A 172 22.14 3.14 6.44
CA GLY A 172 21.47 2.41 5.37
C GLY A 172 20.02 2.84 5.13
N ALA A 173 19.40 2.10 4.23
CA ALA A 173 18.06 2.32 3.72
C ALA A 173 17.18 1.09 3.88
N VAL A 174 15.90 1.32 4.14
CA VAL A 174 14.86 0.29 4.15
C VAL A 174 13.83 0.65 3.09
N ILE A 175 13.42 -0.34 2.30
CA ILE A 175 12.34 -0.17 1.33
C ILE A 175 11.06 -0.78 1.91
N LEU A 176 10.01 0.01 2.02
CA LEU A 176 8.69 -0.41 2.48
C LEU A 176 7.72 -0.36 1.30
N GLY A 177 7.04 -1.47 1.04
CA GLY A 177 5.91 -1.54 0.13
C GLY A 177 4.67 -1.87 0.94
N TRP A 178 3.61 -1.08 0.75
CA TRP A 178 2.31 -1.37 1.33
C TRP A 178 1.33 -1.78 0.22
N SER A 179 0.61 -2.87 0.44
CA SER A 179 -0.39 -3.35 -0.52
C SER A 179 0.21 -3.47 -1.93
N LEU A 180 -0.38 -2.84 -2.96
CA LEU A 180 0.13 -2.81 -4.33
C LEU A 180 1.62 -2.40 -4.42
N GLY A 181 2.07 -1.47 -3.57
CA GLY A 181 3.46 -1.03 -3.51
C GLY A 181 4.45 -2.16 -3.22
N SER A 182 4.00 -3.23 -2.55
CA SER A 182 4.81 -4.43 -2.30
C SER A 182 5.31 -5.08 -3.59
N HIS A 183 4.48 -5.09 -4.64
CA HIS A 183 4.87 -5.68 -5.91
C HIS A 183 5.95 -4.86 -6.63
N PHE A 184 5.88 -3.53 -6.56
CA PHE A 184 6.88 -2.68 -7.20
C PHE A 184 8.25 -2.83 -6.53
N ILE A 185 8.29 -2.91 -5.19
CA ILE A 185 9.56 -3.10 -4.47
C ILE A 185 10.13 -4.51 -4.67
N LEU A 186 9.27 -5.53 -4.81
CA LEU A 186 9.69 -6.88 -5.13
C LEU A 186 10.18 -6.99 -6.57
N SER A 187 9.51 -6.33 -7.50
CA SER A 187 9.98 -6.21 -8.88
C SER A 187 11.34 -5.53 -8.96
N ALA A 188 11.54 -4.45 -8.18
CA ALA A 188 12.84 -3.77 -8.08
C ALA A 188 13.94 -4.73 -7.61
N ALA A 189 13.67 -5.52 -6.56
CA ALA A 189 14.62 -6.49 -6.03
C ALA A 189 14.89 -7.65 -7.01
N ALA A 190 13.83 -8.21 -7.60
CA ALA A 190 13.92 -9.36 -8.51
C ALA A 190 14.65 -9.05 -9.83
N ASN A 191 14.71 -7.78 -10.21
CA ASN A 191 15.35 -7.31 -11.45
C ASN A 191 16.56 -6.41 -11.19
N ALA A 192 17.14 -6.46 -9.99
CA ALA A 192 18.26 -5.59 -9.59
C ALA A 192 19.55 -5.88 -10.39
N ASP A 193 19.69 -7.09 -10.92
CA ASP A 193 20.78 -7.54 -11.79
C ASP A 193 20.76 -6.87 -13.17
N SER A 194 19.58 -6.44 -13.63
CA SER A 194 19.39 -5.75 -14.91
C SER A 194 19.53 -4.22 -14.83
N LEU A 195 19.75 -3.67 -13.63
CA LEU A 195 20.08 -2.25 -13.45
C LEU A 195 21.54 -1.98 -13.88
N PRO A 196 21.90 -0.72 -14.20
CA PRO A 196 23.29 -0.35 -14.44
C PRO A 196 24.18 -0.72 -13.24
N ALA A 197 25.37 -1.28 -13.48
CA ALA A 197 26.23 -1.83 -12.42
C ALA A 197 26.47 -0.87 -11.23
N GLY A 198 26.73 0.41 -11.50
CA GLY A 198 26.93 1.40 -10.43
C GLY A 198 25.67 1.69 -9.60
N VAL A 199 24.48 1.54 -10.19
CA VAL A 199 23.20 1.63 -9.47
C VAL A 199 23.07 0.42 -8.55
N SER A 200 23.22 -0.80 -9.09
CA SER A 200 23.10 -2.04 -8.30
C SER A 200 24.11 -2.10 -7.14
N GLU A 201 25.36 -1.65 -7.36
CA GLU A 201 26.39 -1.58 -6.32
C GLU A 201 26.01 -0.61 -5.20
N ARG A 202 25.57 0.62 -5.54
CA ARG A 202 25.13 1.59 -4.53
C ARG A 202 23.90 1.10 -3.77
N LEU A 203 22.92 0.55 -4.47
CA LEU A 203 21.73 -0.03 -3.84
C LEU A 203 22.11 -1.16 -2.88
N GLY A 204 23.02 -2.07 -3.28
CA GLY A 204 23.53 -3.14 -2.42
C GLY A 204 24.31 -2.65 -1.19
N ALA A 205 25.02 -1.52 -1.30
CA ALA A 205 25.74 -0.92 -0.17
C ALA A 205 24.83 -0.18 0.83
N HIS A 206 23.63 0.24 0.41
CA HIS A 206 22.73 1.06 1.23
C HIS A 206 21.51 0.28 1.73
N ILE A 207 20.85 -0.51 0.88
CA ILE A 207 19.62 -1.21 1.25
C ILE A 207 19.97 -2.38 2.16
N ARG A 208 19.42 -2.34 3.38
CA ARG A 208 19.66 -3.36 4.40
C ARG A 208 18.45 -4.24 4.70
N ALA A 209 17.25 -3.77 4.33
CA ALA A 209 16.02 -4.49 4.60
C ALA A 209 14.89 -4.06 3.65
N MET A 210 13.93 -4.96 3.51
CA MET A 210 12.68 -4.73 2.79
C MET A 210 11.51 -5.09 3.70
N ILE A 211 10.51 -4.21 3.78
CA ILE A 211 9.28 -4.39 4.54
C ILE A 211 8.15 -4.58 3.53
N ILE A 212 7.57 -5.78 3.53
CA ILE A 212 6.38 -6.12 2.74
C ILE A 212 5.20 -6.06 3.71
N HIS A 213 4.35 -5.05 3.57
CA HIS A 213 3.27 -4.78 4.51
C HIS A 213 1.91 -4.95 3.84
N ASP A 214 1.09 -5.87 4.35
CA ASP A 214 -0.24 -6.21 3.86
C ASP A 214 -0.27 -6.39 2.33
N ALA A 215 0.69 -7.17 1.83
CA ALA A 215 0.77 -7.47 0.41
C ALA A 215 -0.43 -8.30 -0.06
N PRO A 216 -0.93 -8.07 -1.29
CA PRO A 216 -1.80 -9.00 -1.97
C PRO A 216 -1.08 -10.34 -2.19
N SER A 217 -1.80 -11.38 -2.62
CA SER A 217 -1.18 -12.66 -2.98
C SER A 217 -0.10 -12.46 -4.05
N ILE A 218 1.11 -12.96 -3.80
CA ILE A 218 2.26 -12.84 -4.70
C ILE A 218 2.66 -14.23 -5.17
N GLY A 219 2.68 -14.44 -6.49
CA GLY A 219 3.16 -15.68 -7.10
C GLY A 219 2.28 -16.92 -6.85
N HIS A 220 1.13 -16.77 -6.20
CA HIS A 220 0.19 -17.83 -5.87
C HIS A 220 -1.25 -17.34 -5.98
N ALA A 221 -2.17 -18.26 -6.25
CA ALA A 221 -3.60 -17.96 -6.24
C ALA A 221 -4.05 -17.50 -4.84
N PRO A 222 -5.05 -16.61 -4.75
CA PRO A 222 -5.63 -16.25 -3.46
C PRO A 222 -6.19 -17.49 -2.74
N PRO A 223 -6.12 -17.56 -1.39
CA PRO A 223 -6.79 -18.60 -0.62
C PRO A 223 -8.26 -18.78 -1.02
N PRO A 224 -8.83 -20.01 -0.98
CA PRO A 224 -10.22 -20.26 -1.40
C PRO A 224 -11.27 -19.39 -0.68
N ASN A 225 -10.99 -18.97 0.55
CA ASN A 225 -11.89 -18.14 1.36
C ASN A 225 -11.59 -16.64 1.26
N SER A 226 -10.68 -16.24 0.37
CA SER A 226 -10.37 -14.82 0.14
C SER A 226 -11.60 -14.11 -0.41
N TRP A 227 -11.95 -13.01 0.25
CA TRP A 227 -13.06 -12.17 -0.13
C TRP A 227 -12.58 -10.74 -0.29
N VAL A 228 -12.84 -10.15 -1.47
CA VAL A 228 -12.54 -8.75 -1.75
C VAL A 228 -13.83 -8.10 -2.24
N PRO A 229 -14.43 -7.15 -1.49
CA PRO A 229 -15.72 -6.56 -1.86
C PRO A 229 -15.67 -5.85 -3.22
N PHE A 230 -14.49 -5.38 -3.63
CA PHE A 230 -14.29 -4.72 -4.92
C PHE A 230 -14.62 -5.61 -6.12
N PHE A 231 -14.38 -6.93 -6.00
CA PHE A 231 -14.64 -7.89 -7.08
C PHE A 231 -15.94 -8.67 -6.88
N ASN A 232 -16.75 -8.29 -5.88
CA ASN A 232 -17.97 -9.01 -5.57
C ASN A 232 -19.14 -8.51 -6.44
N PRO A 233 -19.67 -9.32 -7.37
CA PRO A 233 -20.72 -8.89 -8.30
C PRO A 233 -22.07 -8.68 -7.61
N THR A 234 -22.26 -9.16 -6.38
CA THR A 234 -23.51 -8.93 -5.63
C THR A 234 -23.54 -7.57 -4.94
N ILE A 235 -22.42 -6.85 -4.88
CA ILE A 235 -22.34 -5.48 -4.36
C ILE A 235 -22.61 -4.52 -5.53
N PRO A 236 -23.60 -3.59 -5.41
CA PRO A 236 -23.83 -2.56 -6.42
C PRO A 236 -22.55 -1.79 -6.75
N GLU A 237 -22.32 -1.48 -8.03
CA GLU A 237 -21.08 -0.86 -8.53
C GLU A 237 -20.70 0.39 -7.74
N GLU A 238 -21.69 1.23 -7.42
CA GLU A 238 -21.51 2.46 -6.65
C GLU A 238 -21.08 2.22 -5.19
N LEU A 239 -21.29 1.02 -4.67
CA LEU A 239 -20.92 0.61 -3.31
C LEU A 239 -19.62 -0.22 -3.27
N GLN A 240 -19.10 -0.69 -4.39
CA GLN A 240 -17.89 -1.54 -4.42
C GLN A 240 -16.67 -0.79 -3.87
N LEU A 241 -16.37 0.40 -4.39
CA LEU A 241 -15.22 1.20 -3.96
C LEU A 241 -15.34 1.69 -2.50
N PRO A 242 -16.49 2.21 -2.03
CA PRO A 242 -16.70 2.50 -0.60
C PRO A 242 -16.52 1.27 0.30
N SER A 243 -17.09 0.12 -0.08
CA SER A 243 -16.98 -1.12 0.69
C SER A 243 -15.53 -1.62 0.73
N PHE A 244 -14.83 -1.56 -0.40
CA PHE A 244 -13.41 -1.87 -0.49
C PHE A 244 -12.56 -0.95 0.39
N THR A 245 -12.81 0.35 0.37
CA THR A 245 -12.08 1.32 1.19
C THR A 245 -12.25 1.01 2.69
N GLN A 246 -13.47 0.70 3.13
CA GLN A 246 -13.73 0.29 4.51
C GLN A 246 -13.03 -1.03 4.85
N TRP A 247 -13.10 -2.01 3.96
CA TRP A 247 -12.51 -3.33 4.17
C TRP A 247 -10.98 -3.29 4.21
N VAL A 248 -10.33 -2.66 3.23
CA VAL A 248 -8.87 -2.64 3.06
C VAL A 248 -8.15 -1.82 4.14
N THR A 249 -8.87 -0.93 4.82
CA THR A 249 -8.33 -0.12 5.93
C THR A 249 -8.71 -0.67 7.31
N GLY A 250 -9.37 -1.83 7.33
CA GLY A 250 -9.95 -2.46 8.51
C GLY A 250 -8.97 -3.23 9.37
N TYR A 251 -9.31 -3.33 10.66
CA TYR A 251 -8.70 -4.33 11.56
C TYR A 251 -9.56 -5.58 11.53
N PHE A 252 -8.97 -6.76 11.67
CA PHE A 252 -9.71 -8.03 11.65
C PHE A 252 -9.43 -8.82 12.92
N ASN A 253 -10.49 -9.37 13.51
CA ASN A 253 -10.37 -10.29 14.65
C ASN A 253 -10.13 -11.70 14.09
N HIS A 254 -8.86 -12.05 13.95
CA HIS A 254 -8.46 -13.42 13.62
C HIS A 254 -8.55 -14.32 14.88
N GLY A 255 -8.65 -15.64 14.66
CA GLY A 255 -8.49 -16.64 15.70
C GLY A 255 -7.02 -16.81 16.09
N ASP A 256 -6.65 -18.01 16.57
CA ASP A 256 -5.28 -18.27 17.01
C ASP A 256 -4.29 -18.37 15.84
N LEU A 257 -3.62 -17.25 15.53
CA LEU A 257 -2.62 -17.16 14.47
C LEU A 257 -1.39 -18.06 14.70
N SER A 258 -1.14 -18.52 15.92
CA SER A 258 -0.02 -19.43 16.20
C SER A 258 -0.19 -20.81 15.56
N THR A 259 -1.45 -21.20 15.26
CA THR A 259 -1.79 -22.44 14.57
C THR A 259 -1.32 -22.48 13.12
N ARG A 260 -1.13 -21.30 12.49
CA ARG A 260 -0.91 -21.15 11.05
C ARG A 260 -2.00 -21.79 10.18
N ASP A 261 -3.20 -22.00 10.74
CA ASP A 261 -4.36 -22.48 9.99
C ASP A 261 -5.03 -21.31 9.25
N PRO A 262 -5.10 -21.30 7.90
CA PRO A 262 -5.76 -20.23 7.16
C PRO A 262 -7.25 -20.08 7.53
N ASN A 263 -7.89 -21.11 8.07
CA ASN A 263 -9.30 -21.04 8.46
C ASN A 263 -9.55 -20.20 9.72
N VAL A 264 -8.50 -19.85 10.48
CA VAL A 264 -8.64 -18.92 11.62
C VAL A 264 -8.62 -17.45 11.19
N ILE A 265 -8.41 -17.15 9.90
CA ILE A 265 -8.35 -15.79 9.38
C ILE A 265 -9.77 -15.28 9.10
N SER A 266 -10.18 -14.17 9.75
CA SER A 266 -11.37 -13.42 9.33
C SER A 266 -11.09 -12.64 8.04
N HIS A 267 -11.92 -12.85 7.01
CA HIS A 267 -11.76 -12.24 5.70
C HIS A 267 -12.80 -11.17 5.36
N ILE A 268 -13.98 -11.18 6.01
CA ILE A 268 -15.15 -10.44 5.50
C ILE A 268 -15.43 -9.21 6.36
N LEU A 269 -15.61 -9.39 7.66
CA LEU A 269 -16.09 -8.34 8.55
C LEU A 269 -14.93 -7.74 9.37
N PRO A 270 -14.61 -6.45 9.19
CA PRO A 270 -13.68 -5.76 10.06
C PRO A 270 -14.18 -5.72 11.51
N ALA A 271 -13.24 -5.76 12.45
CA ALA A 271 -13.48 -5.46 13.85
C ALA A 271 -14.06 -4.05 14.02
N THR A 272 -14.94 -3.89 15.01
CA THR A 272 -15.52 -2.59 15.36
C THR A 272 -14.61 -1.73 16.25
N SER A 273 -13.49 -2.30 16.71
CA SER A 273 -12.49 -1.62 17.53
C SER A 273 -11.09 -2.20 17.25
N PRO A 274 -10.04 -1.38 17.11
CA PRO A 274 -10.07 0.09 17.15
C PRO A 274 -10.73 0.70 15.90
N ILE A 275 -11.11 1.98 15.98
CA ILE A 275 -11.67 2.72 14.83
C ILE A 275 -10.66 2.71 13.69
N LEU A 276 -11.11 2.41 12.47
CA LEU A 276 -10.24 2.33 11.30
C LEU A 276 -9.50 3.65 11.08
N SER A 277 -8.25 3.56 10.63
CA SER A 277 -7.37 4.71 10.52
C SER A 277 -7.93 5.80 9.59
N ILE A 278 -8.69 5.41 8.55
CA ILE A 278 -9.33 6.33 7.61
C ILE A 278 -10.51 7.09 8.24
N TYR A 279 -11.26 6.48 9.15
CA TYR A 279 -12.35 7.17 9.88
C TYR A 279 -11.82 8.09 10.98
N ASN A 280 -10.53 7.97 11.32
CA ASN A 280 -9.82 8.92 12.18
C ASN A 280 -9.11 10.03 11.38
N MET A 281 -9.43 10.21 10.09
CA MET A 281 -8.94 11.30 9.25
C MET A 281 -10.03 12.34 9.04
N THR A 282 -9.65 13.62 8.98
CA THR A 282 -10.57 14.67 8.54
C THR A 282 -10.83 14.55 7.04
N GLU A 283 -11.91 15.16 6.53
CA GLU A 283 -12.20 15.20 5.08
C GLU A 283 -11.02 15.72 4.26
N LYS A 284 -10.34 16.77 4.75
CA LYS A 284 -9.13 17.31 4.11
C LYS A 284 -7.99 16.29 4.07
N GLN A 285 -7.87 15.47 5.11
CA GLN A 285 -6.87 14.42 5.17
C GLN A 285 -7.20 13.25 4.24
N ILE A 286 -8.47 12.90 4.10
CA ILE A 286 -8.93 11.89 3.14
C ILE A 286 -8.68 12.38 1.71
N ALA A 287 -9.11 13.61 1.38
CA ALA A 287 -9.01 14.19 0.04
C ALA A 287 -7.56 14.34 -0.46
N ARG A 288 -6.59 14.56 0.43
CA ARG A 288 -5.16 14.63 0.05
C ARG A 288 -4.50 13.26 -0.06
N THR A 289 -5.06 12.21 0.54
CA THR A 289 -4.43 10.89 0.69
C THR A 289 -4.98 9.87 -0.28
N ALA A 290 -6.28 9.95 -0.60
CA ALA A 290 -6.92 9.09 -1.59
C ALA A 290 -6.91 9.74 -2.96
N ASN A 291 -6.47 9.00 -3.97
CA ASN A 291 -6.62 9.38 -5.37
C ASN A 291 -7.88 8.71 -5.90
N ASN A 292 -8.96 9.47 -6.02
CA ASN A 292 -10.21 9.04 -6.63
C ASN A 292 -10.44 9.78 -7.95
N PRO A 293 -10.99 9.09 -8.98
CA PRO A 293 -11.38 7.68 -8.98
C PRO A 293 -10.19 6.72 -9.17
N ILE A 294 -10.32 5.49 -8.65
CA ILE A 294 -9.45 4.37 -9.04
C ILE A 294 -9.87 3.96 -10.45
N GLY A 295 -8.99 4.12 -11.44
CA GLY A 295 -9.27 3.86 -12.84
C GLY A 295 -8.91 2.44 -13.28
N ALA A 296 -9.18 2.16 -14.57
CA ALA A 296 -8.86 0.88 -15.20
C ALA A 296 -7.36 0.55 -15.13
N LEU A 297 -6.50 1.56 -15.18
CA LEU A 297 -5.05 1.39 -15.10
C LEU A 297 -4.61 0.87 -13.73
N GLU A 298 -5.10 1.49 -12.66
CA GLU A 298 -4.79 1.10 -11.29
C GLU A 298 -5.30 -0.31 -10.99
N ILE A 299 -6.51 -0.66 -11.47
CA ILE A 299 -7.06 -2.01 -11.36
C ILE A 299 -6.21 -3.01 -12.14
N ALA A 300 -5.81 -2.67 -13.37
CA ALA A 300 -4.96 -3.52 -14.21
C ALA A 300 -3.62 -3.84 -13.53
N GLN A 301 -3.01 -2.85 -12.87
CA GLN A 301 -1.79 -3.07 -12.09
C GLN A 301 -2.01 -4.07 -10.95
N MET A 302 -3.16 -4.03 -10.26
CA MET A 302 -3.47 -5.01 -9.21
C MET A 302 -3.70 -6.42 -9.78
N VAL A 303 -4.46 -6.54 -10.88
CA VAL A 303 -4.86 -7.81 -11.48
C VAL A 303 -3.68 -8.53 -12.14
N PHE A 304 -2.74 -7.80 -12.74
CA PHE A 304 -1.52 -8.38 -13.30
C PHE A 304 -0.69 -9.16 -12.24
N LEU A 305 -0.84 -8.78 -10.97
CA LEU A 305 0.02 -9.25 -9.89
C LEU A 305 -0.58 -10.36 -9.03
N ALA A 306 -1.90 -10.60 -9.17
CA ALA A 306 -2.60 -11.70 -8.54
C ALA A 306 -3.04 -12.70 -9.63
N PRO A 307 -2.41 -13.89 -9.75
CA PRO A 307 -2.88 -14.88 -10.72
C PRO A 307 -4.31 -15.26 -10.39
N HIS A 308 -5.19 -15.01 -11.37
CA HIS A 308 -6.62 -15.33 -11.45
C HIS A 308 -7.37 -15.36 -10.10
N TYR A 309 -8.09 -14.28 -9.80
CA TYR A 309 -9.39 -14.46 -9.13
C TYR A 309 -10.28 -15.21 -10.12
N GLU A 310 -10.27 -16.54 -10.09
CA GLU A 310 -11.39 -17.28 -10.68
C GLU A 310 -12.65 -16.75 -9.99
N ALA A 311 -13.64 -16.32 -10.77
CA ALA A 311 -14.87 -15.76 -10.26
C ALA A 311 -15.49 -16.74 -9.26
N LEU A 312 -15.41 -16.40 -7.97
CA LEU A 312 -16.12 -17.06 -6.88
C LEU A 312 -17.62 -16.71 -6.94
#